data_AF-A0A1Y5NX27-F1
#
_entry.id   AF-A0A1Y5NX27-F1
#
_cell.length_a   1.000
_cell.length_b   1.000
_cell.length_c   1.000
_cell.angle_alpha   90.00
_cell.angle_beta   90.00
_cell.angle_gamma   90.00
#
_symmetry.space_group_name_H-M   'P 1'
#
loop_
_entity.id
_entity.type
_entity.pdbx_description
1 polymer ?
#
loop_
_entity_poly.entity_id
_entity_poly.type
_entity_poly.pdbx_seq_one_letter_code
_entity_poly.pdbx_strand_id
1 'polypeptide(L)'
;MSAVEASPRTAAEPMAFAREDFWRGAYAAWWMYLVALAVISLALGATAGGYLFAVVLYAGLFGAPVAFVATVVWSLPAYGLGRALRRVASPVVHVASFALLGGAVGASTMSIFLAVMGSGSIVDPMFAPFAFAPILTVPLAWWRAWRRSLRADRGRPSPAPADPDAAAEDAILDAEPPASDPPR
;
A
#
# COMPACT_ATOMS: atom_id res chain seq x y z
N MET A 1 -13.40 19.36 -15.29
CA MET A 1 -13.43 17.96 -15.73
C MET A 1 -12.02 17.42 -15.61
N SER A 2 -11.74 16.49 -14.70
CA SER A 2 -10.44 15.84 -14.61
C SER A 2 -10.29 14.91 -15.82
N ALA A 3 -9.16 14.96 -16.53
CA ALA A 3 -8.89 14.01 -17.61
C ALA A 3 -9.00 12.57 -17.05
N VAL A 4 -9.65 11.68 -17.78
CA VAL A 4 -9.74 10.26 -17.40
C VAL A 4 -8.34 9.68 -17.54
N GLU A 5 -7.61 9.60 -16.44
CA GLU A 5 -6.26 9.04 -16.42
C GLU A 5 -6.35 7.54 -16.77
N ALA A 6 -5.69 7.14 -17.87
CA ALA A 6 -5.66 5.76 -18.34
C ALA A 6 -5.14 4.82 -17.23
N SER A 7 -5.65 3.59 -17.18
CA SER A 7 -5.19 2.63 -16.16
C SER A 7 -3.69 2.38 -16.33
N PRO A 8 -2.89 2.40 -15.24
CA PRO A 8 -1.47 2.10 -15.31
C PRO A 8 -1.19 0.62 -15.62
N ARG A 9 -2.21 -0.26 -15.57
CA ARG A 9 -2.05 -1.71 -15.78
C ARG A 9 -2.05 -2.04 -17.26
N THR A 10 -1.05 -2.82 -17.68
CA THR A 10 -0.90 -3.30 -19.05
C THR A 10 -0.70 -4.82 -19.05
N ALA A 11 -0.73 -5.46 -20.22
CA ALA A 11 -0.42 -6.89 -20.33
C ALA A 11 0.99 -7.22 -19.81
N ALA A 12 1.96 -6.30 -19.96
CA ALA A 12 3.33 -6.47 -19.47
C ALA A 12 3.49 -6.17 -17.97
N GLU A 13 2.65 -5.30 -17.41
CA GLU A 13 2.66 -4.94 -15.99
C GLU A 13 1.25 -5.12 -15.38
N PRO A 14 0.79 -6.38 -15.21
CA PRO A 14 -0.57 -6.66 -14.74
C PRO A 14 -0.84 -6.14 -13.33
N MET A 15 0.22 -5.98 -12.51
CA MET A 15 0.15 -5.48 -11.14
C MET A 15 0.70 -4.06 -10.99
N ALA A 16 0.73 -3.26 -12.06
CA ALA A 16 1.10 -1.85 -11.94
C ALA A 16 0.15 -1.13 -10.96
N PHE A 17 0.73 -0.47 -9.97
CA PHE A 17 0.03 0.35 -8.99
C PHE A 17 0.24 1.84 -9.27
N ALA A 18 -0.85 2.59 -9.26
CA ALA A 18 -0.80 4.04 -9.21
C ALA A 18 -0.21 4.50 -7.87
N ARG A 19 0.36 5.72 -7.85
CA ARG A 19 0.89 6.33 -6.61
C ARG A 19 -0.19 6.48 -5.55
N GLU A 20 -1.41 6.79 -5.96
CA GLU A 20 -2.57 6.93 -5.08
C GLU A 20 -2.96 5.63 -4.41
N ASP A 21 -2.95 4.52 -5.16
CA ASP A 21 -3.25 3.20 -4.63
C ASP A 21 -2.22 2.78 -3.57
N PHE A 22 -0.95 3.13 -3.79
CA PHE A 22 0.11 2.91 -2.81
C PHE A 22 -0.18 3.64 -1.49
N TRP A 23 -0.46 4.95 -1.54
CA TRP A 23 -0.75 5.72 -0.33
C TRP A 23 -2.02 5.22 0.37
N ARG A 24 -3.07 4.86 -0.37
CA ARG A 24 -4.27 4.22 0.20
C ARG A 24 -3.93 2.90 0.91
N GLY A 25 -3.03 2.10 0.34
CA GLY A 25 -2.51 0.89 0.97
C GLY A 25 -1.71 1.19 2.24
N ALA A 26 -0.81 2.18 2.22
CA ALA A 26 -0.02 2.58 3.38
C ALA A 26 -0.91 3.10 4.53
N TYR A 27 -1.87 3.97 4.24
CA TYR A 27 -2.85 4.43 5.24
C TYR A 27 -3.71 3.29 5.78
N ALA A 28 -4.14 2.35 4.93
CA ALA A 28 -4.88 1.18 5.38
C ALA A 28 -4.03 0.28 6.29
N ALA A 29 -2.74 0.09 5.97
CA ALA A 29 -1.83 -0.70 6.80
C ALA A 29 -1.64 -0.07 8.18
N TRP A 30 -1.45 1.24 8.24
CA TRP A 30 -1.36 1.98 9.49
C TRP A 30 -2.63 1.81 10.34
N TRP A 31 -3.81 2.06 9.79
CA TRP A 31 -5.07 1.86 10.52
C TRP A 31 -5.30 0.41 10.96
N MET A 32 -5.01 -0.58 10.11
CA MET A 32 -5.11 -1.99 10.47
C MET A 32 -4.14 -2.35 11.60
N TYR A 33 -2.94 -1.78 11.61
CA TYR A 33 -1.99 -1.95 12.71
C TYR A 33 -2.51 -1.33 14.00
N LEU A 34 -3.11 -0.13 13.98
CA LEU A 34 -3.71 0.47 15.19
C LEU A 34 -4.86 -0.39 15.75
N VAL A 35 -5.68 -0.96 14.88
CA VAL A 35 -6.73 -1.91 15.30
C VAL A 35 -6.12 -3.17 15.90
N ALA A 36 -5.11 -3.76 15.26
CA ALA A 36 -4.40 -4.92 15.79
C ALA A 36 -3.75 -4.62 17.15
N LEU A 37 -3.11 -3.45 17.28
CA LEU A 37 -2.50 -2.95 18.50
C LEU A 37 -3.53 -2.85 19.63
N ALA A 38 -4.71 -2.28 19.35
CA ALA A 38 -5.80 -2.20 20.31
C ALA A 38 -6.31 -3.59 20.72
N VAL A 39 -6.53 -4.50 19.76
CA VAL A 39 -6.98 -5.87 20.05
C VAL A 39 -5.97 -6.64 20.90
N ILE A 40 -4.68 -6.58 20.56
CA ILE A 40 -3.60 -7.21 21.32
C ILE A 40 -3.55 -6.62 22.74
N SER A 41 -3.60 -5.29 22.85
CA SER A 41 -3.60 -4.57 24.12
C SER A 41 -4.77 -4.97 25.02
N LEU A 42 -5.97 -5.12 24.43
CA LEU A 42 -7.16 -5.56 25.16
C LEU A 42 -7.00 -7.01 25.64
N ALA A 43 -6.48 -7.90 24.78
CA ALA A 43 -6.27 -9.31 25.13
C ALA A 43 -5.25 -9.48 26.27
N LEU A 44 -4.13 -8.75 26.23
CA LEU A 44 -3.12 -8.77 27.29
C LEU A 44 -3.59 -8.03 28.56
N GLY A 45 -4.30 -6.91 28.42
CA GLY A 45 -4.83 -6.16 29.56
C GLY A 45 -5.91 -6.90 30.33
N ALA A 46 -6.74 -7.69 29.63
CA ALA A 46 -7.76 -8.54 30.24
C ALA A 46 -7.16 -9.63 31.12
N THR A 47 -5.98 -10.16 30.77
CA THR A 47 -5.27 -11.16 31.58
C THR A 47 -4.44 -10.53 32.70
N ALA A 48 -4.10 -9.25 32.61
CA ALA A 48 -3.24 -8.53 33.56
C ALA A 48 -3.98 -7.79 34.70
N GLY A 49 -5.28 -8.01 34.90
CA GLY A 49 -5.97 -7.61 36.13
C GLY A 49 -6.38 -6.13 36.25
N GLY A 50 -6.72 -5.44 35.15
CA GLY A 50 -7.43 -4.15 35.21
C GLY A 50 -6.69 -2.92 34.67
N TYR A 51 -5.46 -3.08 34.17
CA TYR A 51 -4.71 -1.98 33.52
C TYR A 51 -5.17 -1.64 32.11
N LEU A 52 -6.35 -2.11 31.69
CA LEU A 52 -6.88 -1.97 30.33
C LEU A 52 -6.85 -0.52 29.84
N PHE A 53 -7.27 0.40 30.70
CA PHE A 53 -7.27 1.84 30.38
C PHE A 53 -5.85 2.36 30.14
N ALA A 54 -4.90 2.01 31.01
CA ALA A 54 -3.51 2.45 30.86
C ALA A 54 -2.84 1.86 29.62
N VAL A 55 -3.10 0.58 29.31
CA VAL A 55 -2.54 -0.09 28.12
C VAL A 55 -3.11 0.53 26.84
N VAL A 56 -4.43 0.74 26.77
CA VAL A 56 -5.08 1.37 25.60
C VAL A 56 -4.62 2.81 25.43
N LEU A 57 -4.54 3.59 26.51
CA LEU A 57 -4.08 4.97 26.47
C LEU A 57 -2.62 5.05 26.02
N TYR A 58 -1.75 4.19 26.55
CA TYR A 58 -0.33 4.14 26.18
C TYR A 58 -0.14 3.71 24.72
N ALA A 59 -0.84 2.65 24.29
CA ALA A 59 -0.83 2.18 22.91
C ALA A 59 -1.34 3.25 21.93
N GLY A 60 -2.38 4.00 22.28
CA GLY A 60 -2.89 5.09 21.47
C GLY A 60 -1.94 6.29 21.42
N LEU A 61 -1.50 6.77 22.59
CA LEU A 61 -0.72 8.00 22.72
C LEU A 61 0.70 7.86 22.17
N PHE A 62 1.35 6.72 22.42
CA PHE A 62 2.73 6.48 21.97
C PHE A 62 2.80 5.54 20.76
N GLY A 63 2.00 4.48 20.77
CA GLY A 63 2.03 3.49 19.69
C GLY A 63 1.58 4.07 18.35
N ALA A 64 0.55 4.93 18.32
CA ALA A 64 0.05 5.48 17.06
C ALA A 64 1.05 6.43 16.35
N PRO A 65 1.69 7.41 17.04
CA PRO A 65 2.75 8.22 16.44
C PRO A 65 3.95 7.39 15.98
N VAL A 66 4.42 6.43 16.79
CA VAL A 66 5.54 5.55 16.42
C VAL A 66 5.18 4.74 15.17
N ALA A 67 3.98 4.16 15.12
CA ALA A 67 3.50 3.42 13.95
C ALA A 67 3.37 4.31 12.71
N PHE A 68 2.98 5.57 12.87
CA PHE A 68 2.91 6.53 11.77
C PHE A 68 4.30 6.83 11.20
N VAL A 69 5.28 7.12 12.07
CA VAL A 69 6.68 7.33 11.67
C VAL A 69 7.24 6.10 10.97
N ALA A 70 7.03 4.91 11.54
CA ALA A 70 7.43 3.65 10.91
C ALA A 70 6.78 3.49 9.53
N THR A 71 5.49 3.82 9.39
CA THR A 71 4.78 3.78 8.09
C THR A 71 5.43 4.71 7.07
N VAL A 72 5.77 5.95 7.45
CA VAL A 72 6.42 6.92 6.55
C VAL A 72 7.81 6.43 6.13
N VAL A 73 8.64 5.99 7.09
CA VAL A 73 10.00 5.50 6.82
C VAL A 73 9.99 4.26 5.92
N TRP A 74 9.14 3.29 6.24
CA TRP A 74 9.05 2.03 5.50
C TRP A 74 8.21 2.13 4.21
N SER A 75 7.55 3.26 3.95
CA SER A 75 6.85 3.49 2.69
C SER A 75 7.79 3.46 1.49
N LEU A 76 9.02 3.97 1.63
CA LEU A 76 9.99 3.97 0.54
C LEU A 76 10.40 2.55 0.08
N PRO A 77 10.88 1.65 0.97
CA PRO A 77 11.17 0.27 0.57
C PRO A 77 9.91 -0.48 0.14
N ALA A 78 8.74 -0.22 0.75
CA ALA A 78 7.47 -0.80 0.31
C ALA A 78 7.11 -0.40 -1.13
N TYR A 79 7.32 0.87 -1.49
CA TYR A 79 7.09 1.38 -2.83
C TYR A 79 8.06 0.73 -3.83
N GLY A 80 9.35 0.65 -3.49
CA GLY A 80 10.37 -0.03 -4.29
C GLY A 80 10.02 -1.50 -4.54
N LEU A 81 9.61 -2.23 -3.50
CA LEU A 81 9.16 -3.62 -3.60
C LEU A 81 7.93 -3.74 -4.51
N GLY A 82 6.93 -2.87 -4.34
CA GLY A 82 5.76 -2.82 -5.21
C GLY A 82 6.11 -2.52 -6.67
N ARG A 83 7.14 -1.69 -6.93
CA ARG A 83 7.65 -1.44 -8.29
C ARG A 83 8.33 -2.67 -8.89
N ALA A 84 9.15 -3.38 -8.10
CA ALA A 84 9.85 -4.58 -8.56
C ALA A 84 8.88 -5.72 -8.92
N LEU A 85 7.75 -5.82 -8.21
CA LEU A 85 6.78 -6.91 -8.40
C LEU A 85 5.72 -6.66 -9.49
N ARG A 86 5.73 -5.51 -10.18
CA ARG A 86 4.66 -5.14 -11.14
C ARG A 86 4.42 -6.14 -12.27
N ARG A 87 5.47 -6.86 -12.68
CA ARG A 87 5.44 -7.88 -13.75
C ARG A 87 4.99 -9.25 -13.24
N VAL A 88 4.93 -9.46 -11.93
CA VAL A 88 4.59 -10.74 -11.33
C VAL A 88 3.07 -10.85 -11.22
N ALA A 89 2.43 -11.72 -12.01
CA ALA A 89 0.97 -11.89 -11.94
C ALA A 89 0.48 -12.64 -10.68
N SER A 90 1.40 -13.25 -9.91
CA SER A 90 1.04 -14.09 -8.75
C SER A 90 0.70 -13.25 -7.52
N PRO A 91 -0.55 -13.32 -7.01
CA PRO A 91 -0.94 -12.65 -5.77
C PRO A 91 -0.23 -13.24 -4.55
N VAL A 92 0.10 -14.52 -4.56
CA VAL A 92 0.79 -15.21 -3.46
C VAL A 92 2.18 -14.61 -3.26
N VAL A 93 2.92 -14.36 -4.35
CA VAL A 93 4.26 -13.75 -4.29
C VAL A 93 4.20 -12.36 -3.66
N HIS A 94 3.18 -11.57 -4.01
CA HIS A 94 2.98 -10.25 -3.40
C HIS A 94 2.68 -10.35 -1.91
N VAL A 95 1.71 -11.20 -1.52
CA VAL A 95 1.35 -11.40 -0.11
C VAL A 95 2.58 -11.86 0.70
N ALA A 96 3.34 -12.83 0.20
CA ALA A 96 4.55 -13.30 0.86
C ALA A 96 5.61 -12.21 0.97
N SER A 97 5.86 -11.44 -0.09
CA SER A 97 6.85 -10.36 -0.09
C SER A 97 6.48 -9.23 0.88
N PHE A 98 5.20 -8.83 0.91
CA PHE A 98 4.72 -7.83 1.85
C PHE A 98 4.62 -8.34 3.29
N ALA A 99 4.40 -9.65 3.50
CA ALA A 99 4.49 -10.27 4.82
C ALA A 99 5.92 -10.25 5.36
N LEU A 100 6.92 -10.59 4.51
CA LEU A 100 8.34 -10.48 4.86
C LEU A 100 8.74 -9.04 5.19
N LEU A 101 8.28 -8.07 4.39
CA LEU A 101 8.47 -6.66 4.68
C LEU A 101 7.83 -6.27 6.02
N GLY A 102 6.60 -6.72 6.27
CA GLY A 102 5.93 -6.53 7.57
C GLY A 102 6.76 -7.07 8.73
N GLY A 103 7.33 -8.28 8.58
CA GLY A 103 8.25 -8.86 9.57
C GLY A 103 9.46 -7.96 9.84
N ALA A 104 10.10 -7.44 8.79
CA ALA A 104 11.23 -6.52 8.91
C ALA A 104 10.84 -5.19 9.60
N VAL A 105 9.68 -4.62 9.25
CA VAL A 105 9.13 -3.41 9.89
C VAL A 105 8.90 -3.65 11.38
N GLY A 106 8.23 -4.74 11.74
CA GLY A 106 7.91 -5.08 13.11
C GLY A 106 9.14 -5.35 13.96
N ALA A 107 10.07 -6.17 13.46
CA ALA A 107 11.32 -6.50 14.15
C ALA A 107 12.19 -5.26 14.38
N SER A 108 12.40 -4.43 13.35
CA SER A 108 13.22 -3.22 13.46
C SER A 108 12.60 -2.17 14.37
N THR A 109 11.30 -1.89 14.23
CA THR A 109 10.59 -0.91 15.06
C THR A 109 10.60 -1.32 16.53
N MET A 110 10.37 -2.61 16.82
CA MET A 110 10.44 -3.13 18.19
C MET A 110 11.85 -3.06 18.76
N SER A 111 12.87 -3.43 17.97
CA SER A 111 14.27 -3.35 18.42
C SER A 111 14.68 -1.93 18.78
N ILE A 112 14.29 -0.94 17.96
CA ILE A 112 14.54 0.48 18.23
C ILE A 112 13.79 0.92 19.48
N PHE A 113 12.51 0.57 19.61
CA PHE A 113 11.71 0.91 20.78
C PHE A 113 12.34 0.39 22.08
N LEU A 114 12.73 -0.88 22.11
CA LEU A 114 13.36 -1.50 23.29
C LEU A 114 14.72 -0.85 23.62
N ALA A 115 15.53 -0.55 22.59
CA ALA A 115 16.80 0.15 22.78
C ALA A 115 16.60 1.55 23.39
N VAL A 116 15.60 2.31 22.92
CA VAL A 116 15.28 3.64 23.46
C VAL A 116 14.75 3.56 24.90
N MET A 117 14.00 2.52 25.23
CA MET A 117 13.48 2.27 26.58
C MET A 117 14.55 1.73 27.55
N GLY A 118 15.78 1.47 27.10
CA GLY A 118 16.83 0.86 27.91
C GLY A 118 16.56 -0.61 28.27
N SER A 119 15.67 -1.28 27.54
CA SER A 119 15.38 -2.70 27.73
C SER A 119 16.39 -3.54 26.95
N GLY A 120 17.14 -4.39 27.66
CA GLY A 120 18.23 -5.19 27.08
C GLY A 120 17.81 -6.47 26.36
N SER A 121 16.53 -6.86 26.38
CA SER A 121 16.08 -8.14 25.82
C SER A 121 15.06 -7.94 24.71
N ILE A 122 15.49 -8.14 23.46
CA ILE A 122 14.63 -8.19 22.26
C ILE A 122 13.74 -9.44 22.20
N VAL A 123 13.91 -10.38 23.13
CA VAL A 123 13.20 -11.66 23.19
C VAL A 123 12.15 -11.73 24.30
N ASP A 124 11.77 -10.60 24.91
CA ASP A 124 10.66 -10.59 25.86
C ASP A 124 9.35 -11.00 25.14
N PRO A 125 8.74 -12.15 25.52
CA PRO A 125 7.53 -12.66 24.88
C PRO A 125 6.34 -11.70 24.96
N MET A 126 6.34 -10.77 25.92
CA MET A 126 5.29 -9.77 26.08
C MET A 126 5.20 -8.83 24.86
N PHE A 127 6.34 -8.54 24.20
CA PHE A 127 6.38 -7.63 23.07
C PHE A 127 6.22 -8.32 21.70
N ALA A 128 6.37 -9.64 21.66
CA ALA A 128 6.31 -10.43 20.43
C ALA A 128 5.02 -10.20 19.61
N PRO A 129 3.81 -10.16 20.20
CA PRO A 129 2.59 -9.92 19.43
C PRO A 129 2.60 -8.61 18.65
N PHE A 130 3.15 -7.53 19.24
CA PHE A 130 3.24 -6.22 18.60
C PHE A 130 4.26 -6.20 17.47
N ALA A 131 5.38 -6.92 17.62
CA ALA A 131 6.40 -7.08 16.59
C ALA A 131 5.91 -7.93 15.41
N PHE A 132 5.04 -8.92 15.66
CA PHE A 132 4.51 -9.79 14.60
C PHE A 132 3.25 -9.24 13.92
N ALA A 133 2.51 -8.32 14.54
CA ALA A 133 1.30 -7.75 13.95
C ALA A 133 1.46 -7.23 12.50
N PRO A 134 2.57 -6.55 12.12
CA PRO A 134 2.75 -6.08 10.74
C PRO A 134 2.88 -7.20 9.69
N ILE A 135 3.27 -8.43 10.09
CA ILE A 135 3.31 -9.59 9.18
C ILE A 135 1.93 -9.86 8.59
N LEU A 136 0.86 -9.58 9.33
CA LEU A 136 -0.52 -9.78 8.88
C LEU A 136 -1.12 -8.50 8.30
N THR A 137 -0.93 -7.36 8.97
CA THR A 137 -1.63 -6.12 8.58
C THR A 137 -1.10 -5.53 7.27
N VAL A 138 0.21 -5.61 7.01
CA VAL A 138 0.83 -5.08 5.78
C VAL A 138 0.32 -5.81 4.52
N PRO A 139 0.44 -7.14 4.39
CA PRO A 139 -0.06 -7.83 3.20
C PRO A 139 -1.58 -7.76 3.06
N LEU A 140 -2.33 -7.74 4.18
CA LEU A 140 -3.79 -7.58 4.14
C LEU A 140 -4.21 -6.21 3.62
N ALA A 141 -3.52 -5.15 4.05
CA ALA A 141 -3.76 -3.80 3.56
C ALA A 141 -3.42 -3.66 2.07
N TRP A 142 -2.28 -4.23 1.64
CA TRP A 142 -1.91 -4.30 0.22
C TRP A 142 -2.99 -5.02 -0.59
N TRP A 143 -3.43 -6.20 -0.13
CA TRP A 143 -4.45 -7.00 -0.80
C TRP A 143 -5.77 -6.26 -0.95
N ARG A 144 -6.19 -5.50 0.08
CA ARG A 144 -7.40 -4.69 0.05
C ARG A 144 -7.28 -3.54 -0.94
N ALA A 145 -6.15 -2.83 -0.95
CA ALA A 145 -5.88 -1.75 -1.90
C ALA A 145 -5.88 -2.29 -3.35
N TRP A 146 -5.22 -3.43 -3.57
CA TRP A 146 -5.20 -4.14 -4.84
C TRP A 146 -6.60 -4.48 -5.35
N ARG A 147 -7.40 -5.21 -4.55
CA ARG A 147 -8.76 -5.60 -4.96
C ARG A 147 -9.64 -4.39 -5.26
N ARG A 148 -9.48 -3.30 -4.50
CA ARG A 148 -10.22 -2.06 -4.74
C ARG A 148 -9.84 -1.43 -6.07
N SER A 149 -8.55 -1.36 -6.38
CA SER A 149 -8.06 -0.82 -7.65
C SER A 149 -8.51 -1.65 -8.85
N LEU A 150 -8.53 -2.99 -8.74
CA LEU A 150 -9.08 -3.86 -9.80
C LEU A 150 -10.58 -3.66 -10.03
N ARG A 151 -11.35 -3.41 -8.97
CA ARG A 151 -12.78 -3.10 -9.10
C ARG A 151 -13.00 -1.76 -9.80
N ALA A 152 -12.15 -0.77 -9.51
CA ALA A 152 -12.21 0.53 -10.17
C ALA A 152 -11.89 0.41 -11.67
N ASP A 153 -10.94 -0.45 -12.04
CA ASP A 153 -10.57 -0.68 -13.44
C ASP A 153 -11.65 -1.38 -14.26
N ARG A 154 -12.44 -2.29 -13.65
CA ARG A 154 -13.55 -2.97 -14.36
C ARG A 154 -14.64 -2.03 -14.86
N GLY A 155 -14.77 -0.85 -14.26
CA GLY A 155 -15.75 0.16 -14.69
C GLY A 155 -15.19 1.13 -15.73
N ARG A 156 -13.90 1.05 -16.06
CA ARG A 156 -13.30 1.91 -17.08
C ARG A 156 -13.54 1.29 -18.46
N PRO A 157 -13.93 2.08 -19.46
CA PRO A 157 -13.93 1.62 -20.84
C PRO A 157 -12.54 1.06 -21.14
N SER A 158 -12.47 -0.17 -21.62
CA SER A 158 -11.23 -0.64 -22.23
C SER A 158 -10.92 0.36 -23.36
N PRO A 159 -9.68 0.85 -23.50
CA PRO A 159 -9.31 1.61 -24.69
C PRO A 159 -9.79 0.78 -25.87
N ALA A 160 -10.65 1.35 -26.71
CA ALA A 160 -11.02 0.68 -27.95
C ALA A 160 -9.68 0.31 -28.63
N PRO A 161 -9.53 -0.92 -29.16
CA PRO A 161 -8.40 -1.24 -30.00
C PRO A 161 -8.21 -0.07 -30.95
N ALA A 162 -6.98 0.48 -31.04
CA ALA A 162 -6.71 1.59 -31.95
C ALA A 162 -7.26 1.18 -33.32
N ASP A 163 -8.35 1.83 -33.72
CA ASP A 163 -9.03 1.48 -34.96
C ASP A 163 -8.05 1.80 -36.08
N PRO A 164 -7.52 0.78 -36.79
CA PRO A 164 -6.52 1.02 -37.82
C PRO A 164 -7.06 1.98 -38.89
N ASP A 165 -8.37 1.95 -39.12
CA ASP A 165 -9.03 2.83 -40.08
C ASP A 165 -9.06 4.26 -39.54
N ALA A 166 -9.41 4.48 -38.27
CA ALA A 166 -9.36 5.82 -37.67
C ALA A 166 -7.94 6.43 -37.68
N ALA A 167 -6.92 5.61 -37.40
CA ALA A 167 -5.52 6.06 -37.49
C ALA A 167 -5.10 6.39 -38.94
N ALA A 168 -5.67 5.70 -39.93
CA ALA A 168 -5.45 6.01 -41.35
C ALA A 168 -6.20 7.29 -41.78
N GLU A 169 -7.43 7.49 -41.30
CA GLU A 169 -8.23 8.69 -41.55
C GLU A 169 -7.57 9.95 -40.95
N ASP A 170 -7.09 9.87 -39.71
CA ASP A 170 -6.35 10.96 -39.06
C ASP A 170 -5.07 11.30 -39.85
N ALA A 171 -4.34 10.29 -40.33
CA ALA A 171 -3.14 10.50 -41.14
C ALA A 171 -3.46 11.16 -42.51
N ILE A 172 -4.64 10.89 -43.08
CA ILE A 172 -5.10 11.55 -44.32
C ILE A 172 -5.45 13.02 -44.05
N LEU A 173 -6.16 13.30 -42.94
CA LEU A 173 -6.52 14.66 -42.55
C LEU A 173 -5.28 15.52 -42.23
N ASP A 174 -4.27 14.93 -41.58
CA ASP A 174 -3.00 15.60 -41.29
C ASP A 174 -2.14 15.81 -42.55
N ALA A 175 -2.34 14.99 -43.60
CA ALA A 175 -1.65 15.12 -44.88
C ALA A 175 -2.34 16.12 -45.84
N GLU A 176 -3.57 16.54 -45.55
CA GLU A 176 -4.29 17.52 -46.38
C GLU A 176 -3.61 18.90 -46.23
N PRO A 177 -3.02 19.46 -47.31
CA PRO A 177 -2.32 20.73 -47.21
C PRO A 177 -3.29 21.83 -46.77
N PRO A 178 -2.83 22.79 -45.94
CA PRO A 178 -3.70 23.85 -45.44
C PRO A 178 -4.35 24.57 -46.62
N ALA A 179 -5.69 24.67 -46.57
CA ALA A 179 -6.47 25.27 -47.63
C ALA A 179 -5.87 26.63 -48.03
N SER A 180 -5.53 26.77 -49.31
CA SER A 180 -4.94 27.99 -49.83
C SER A 180 -5.94 29.14 -49.66
N ASP A 181 -5.54 30.20 -48.96
CA ASP A 181 -6.36 31.40 -48.80
C ASP A 181 -6.88 31.89 -50.16
N PRO A 182 -8.18 32.23 -50.28
CA PRO A 182 -8.73 32.71 -51.53
C PRO A 182 -8.02 34.02 -51.96
N PRO A 183 -7.80 34.23 -53.27
CA PRO A 183 -7.16 35.44 -53.77
C PRO A 183 -7.99 36.68 -53.42
N ARG A 184 -7.32 37.71 -52.90
CA ARG A 184 -7.90 39.02 -52.55
C ARG A 184 -8.19 39.88 -53.77
#